data_AF-A0A1I7U5R8-F1
#
_entry.id   AF-A0A1I7U5R8-F1
#
_cell.length_a   1.000
_cell.length_b   1.000
_cell.length_c   1.000
_cell.angle_alpha   90.00
_cell.angle_beta   90.00
_cell.angle_gamma   90.00
#
_symmetry.space_group_name_H-M   'P 1'
#
loop_
_entity.id
_entity.type
_entity.pdbx_description
1 polymer ?
#
loop_
_entity_poly.entity_id
_entity_poly.type
_entity_poly.pdbx_seq_one_letter_code
_entity_poly.pdbx_strand_id
1 'polypeptide(L)'
;MCIIKRRRKGWAIAVYKKNDPGSVDEREYMENLFNSLCAALMHPANRKKFLDGEGLQLMNLMLREKKQARQSALKVLNHATSGEEGIENCNKLVEMLGLRTIFPLFMRTPSKTKRKDTTPDEHEEHVCTILSSLLAACSETHRERIIQKFVEHEHEKVDRAIELFLKYKEKVQRFELKKKRLSQEAGTSSADDDPDRDYLDKLDNGLYTLQRLALILGDVAVGIESCRMRAEKLFQMKMSNNRLDSMLVPIIQEYCDNLGDDATLEQERVLMMIKKIDSFYE
;
A
#
# COMPACT_ATOMS: atom_id res chain seq x y z
N MET A 1 47.36 9.65 -0.88
CA MET A 1 46.71 9.31 -2.17
C MET A 1 45.24 9.62 -2.03
N CYS A 2 44.91 10.89 -2.29
CA CYS A 2 43.64 11.52 -1.98
C CYS A 2 42.55 11.13 -2.98
N ILE A 3 41.36 10.85 -2.43
CA ILE A 3 40.07 11.28 -2.94
C ILE A 3 39.83 10.93 -4.41
N ILE A 4 39.39 9.68 -4.64
CA ILE A 4 38.51 9.39 -5.77
C ILE A 4 37.20 10.13 -5.49
N LYS A 5 37.13 11.40 -5.96
CA LYS A 5 35.90 12.14 -6.16
C LYS A 5 35.08 11.36 -7.19
N ARG A 6 34.33 10.34 -6.74
CA ARG A 6 33.15 9.85 -7.47
C ARG A 6 32.25 11.07 -7.65
N ARG A 7 32.19 11.62 -8.86
CA ARG A 7 31.22 12.65 -9.25
C ARG A 7 29.84 12.13 -8.84
N ARG A 8 29.22 12.76 -7.84
CA ARG A 8 27.90 12.37 -7.32
C ARG A 8 26.90 12.53 -8.47
N LYS A 9 26.44 11.42 -9.04
CA LYS A 9 25.08 11.32 -9.58
C LYS A 9 24.12 11.46 -8.39
N GLY A 10 23.97 12.68 -7.88
CA GLY A 10 23.19 12.94 -6.69
C GLY A 10 21.81 13.43 -7.11
N TRP A 11 20.76 12.73 -6.72
CA TRP A 11 19.41 13.26 -6.77
C TRP A 11 19.35 14.61 -6.07
N ALA A 12 18.64 15.60 -6.62
CA ALA A 12 18.48 16.91 -5.98
C ALA A 12 17.93 16.78 -4.54
N ILE A 13 16.98 15.86 -4.36
CA ILE A 13 16.41 15.51 -3.06
C ILE A 13 17.40 14.86 -2.09
N ALA A 14 18.58 14.41 -2.53
CA ALA A 14 19.58 13.76 -1.67
C ALA A 14 20.16 14.68 -0.59
N VAL A 15 19.99 16.00 -0.72
CA VAL A 15 20.32 16.99 0.32
C VAL A 15 19.48 16.74 1.58
N TYR A 16 18.23 16.33 1.42
CA TYR A 16 17.26 16.13 2.51
C TYR A 16 17.32 14.75 3.15
N LYS A 17 18.29 13.90 2.77
CA LYS A 17 18.40 12.55 3.32
C LYS A 17 18.75 12.51 4.81
N LYS A 18 19.45 13.53 5.31
CA LYS A 18 19.89 13.66 6.72
C LYS A 18 19.55 15.00 7.35
N ASN A 19 19.18 15.99 6.52
CA ASN A 19 18.93 17.36 6.95
C ASN A 19 17.46 17.69 6.73
N ASP A 20 16.84 18.32 7.70
CA ASP A 20 15.52 18.93 7.52
C ASP A 20 15.69 20.28 6.80
N PRO A 21 14.69 20.71 5.99
CA PRO A 21 14.71 22.05 5.41
C PRO A 21 14.75 23.11 6.53
N GLY A 22 15.58 24.14 6.33
CA GLY A 22 15.84 25.21 7.30
C GLY A 22 14.76 26.30 7.31
N SER A 23 13.99 26.45 6.23
CA SER A 23 12.90 27.41 6.11
C SER A 23 11.62 26.77 5.56
N VAL A 24 10.51 27.52 5.62
CA VAL A 24 9.24 27.11 4.99
C VAL A 24 9.41 27.06 3.46
N ASP A 25 10.08 28.04 2.86
CA ASP A 25 10.34 28.08 1.42
C ASP A 25 11.20 26.89 0.96
N GLU A 26 12.22 26.50 1.73
CA GLU A 26 13.04 25.33 1.41
C GLU A 26 12.24 24.03 1.54
N ARG A 27 11.29 23.97 2.48
CA ARG A 27 10.37 22.83 2.58
C ARG A 27 9.46 22.75 1.36
N GLU A 28 8.86 23.86 0.95
CA GLU A 28 8.01 23.89 -0.24
C GLU A 28 8.80 23.48 -1.49
N TYR A 29 10.04 23.98 -1.63
CA TYR A 29 10.95 23.56 -2.69
C TYR A 29 11.22 22.04 -2.64
N MET A 30 11.50 21.50 -1.45
CA MET A 30 11.69 20.05 -1.26
C MET A 30 10.44 19.26 -1.72
N GLU A 31 9.24 19.64 -1.29
CA GLU A 31 7.99 18.96 -1.69
C GLU A 31 7.75 19.06 -3.21
N ASN A 32 8.03 20.22 -3.82
CA ASN A 32 7.93 20.40 -5.27
C ASN A 32 8.87 19.47 -6.03
N LEU A 33 10.09 19.22 -5.52
CA LEU A 33 11.00 18.23 -6.09
C LEU A 33 10.45 16.81 -5.98
N PHE A 34 9.88 16.43 -4.83
CA PHE A 34 9.27 15.10 -4.65
C PHE A 34 8.04 14.91 -5.53
N ASN A 35 7.17 15.92 -5.66
CA ASN A 35 6.02 15.89 -6.54
C ASN A 35 6.43 15.79 -8.02
N SER A 36 7.47 16.53 -8.43
CA SER A 36 8.05 16.42 -9.78
C SER A 36 8.59 15.02 -10.05
N LEU A 37 9.24 14.39 -9.05
CA LEU A 37 9.72 13.02 -9.16
C LEU A 37 8.57 12.01 -9.25
N CYS A 38 7.51 12.17 -8.46
CA CYS A 38 6.31 11.32 -8.56
C CYS A 38 5.68 11.43 -9.94
N ALA A 39 5.54 12.65 -10.48
CA ALA A 39 5.02 12.87 -11.82
C ALA A 39 5.91 12.22 -12.89
N ALA A 40 7.23 12.33 -12.76
CA ALA A 40 8.18 11.69 -13.67
C ALA A 40 8.05 10.15 -13.66
N LEU A 41 7.79 9.54 -12.50
CA LEU A 41 7.61 8.09 -12.36
C LEU A 41 6.31 7.54 -12.96
N MET A 42 5.34 8.42 -13.28
CA MET A 42 4.15 8.03 -14.03
C MET A 42 4.48 7.64 -15.48
N HIS A 43 5.62 8.08 -16.02
CA HIS A 43 6.11 7.61 -17.30
C HIS A 43 7.00 6.35 -17.11
N PRO A 44 6.61 5.17 -17.65
CA PRO A 44 7.29 3.91 -17.37
C PRO A 44 8.80 3.91 -17.63
N ALA A 45 9.26 4.55 -18.71
CA ALA A 45 10.68 4.61 -19.05
C ALA A 45 11.56 5.30 -17.99
N ASN A 46 10.96 6.12 -17.11
CA ASN A 46 11.68 6.76 -16.02
C ASN A 46 11.88 5.85 -14.81
N ARG A 47 11.12 4.75 -14.68
CA ARG A 47 11.25 3.82 -13.56
C ARG A 47 12.57 3.05 -13.61
N LYS A 48 12.98 2.64 -14.82
CA LYS A 48 14.32 2.06 -15.03
C LYS A 48 15.43 3.07 -14.71
N LYS A 49 15.29 4.32 -15.13
CA LYS A 49 16.26 5.39 -14.79
C LYS A 49 16.33 5.64 -13.28
N PHE A 50 15.19 5.57 -12.59
CA PHE A 50 15.11 5.70 -11.14
C PHE A 50 15.82 4.53 -10.43
N LEU A 51 15.63 3.31 -10.93
CA LEU A 51 16.33 2.11 -10.47
C LEU A 51 17.85 2.22 -10.67
N ASP A 52 18.29 2.52 -11.89
CA ASP A 52 19.69 2.67 -12.28
C ASP A 52 20.39 3.82 -11.53
N GLY A 53 19.61 4.84 -11.16
CA GLY A 53 20.06 6.00 -10.39
C GLY A 53 20.16 5.78 -8.89
N GLU A 54 19.96 4.55 -8.38
CA GLU A 54 19.90 4.24 -6.95
C GLU A 54 18.79 5.02 -6.20
N GLY A 55 17.69 5.34 -6.89
CA GLY A 55 16.57 6.09 -6.34
C GLY A 55 15.91 5.35 -5.16
N LEU A 56 15.73 4.03 -5.30
CA LEU A 56 15.19 3.19 -4.23
C LEU A 56 16.06 3.26 -2.97
N GLN A 57 17.39 3.17 -3.11
CA GLN A 57 18.37 3.22 -2.02
C GLN A 57 18.28 4.54 -1.27
N LEU A 58 18.13 5.63 -2.00
CA LEU A 58 17.93 6.94 -1.40
C LEU A 58 16.62 7.03 -0.63
N MET A 59 15.51 6.55 -1.21
CA MET A 59 14.20 6.60 -0.53
C MET A 59 14.20 5.73 0.72
N ASN A 60 14.74 4.51 0.63
CA ASN A 60 14.88 3.60 1.76
C ASN A 60 15.74 4.21 2.89
N LEU A 61 16.80 4.95 2.54
CA LEU A 61 17.60 5.69 3.50
C LEU A 61 16.78 6.81 4.17
N MET A 62 16.06 7.63 3.39
CA MET A 62 15.22 8.72 3.92
C MET A 62 14.14 8.21 4.89
N LEU A 63 13.55 7.06 4.59
CA LEU A 63 12.57 6.43 5.48
C LEU A 63 13.17 6.04 6.84
N ARG A 64 14.43 5.60 6.85
CA ARG A 64 15.17 5.18 8.06
C ARG A 64 15.67 6.35 8.91
N GLU A 65 16.01 7.49 8.29
CA GLU A 65 16.55 8.68 8.97
C GLU A 65 15.48 9.50 9.71
N LYS A 66 14.20 9.19 9.43
CA LYS A 66 13.05 9.70 10.19
C LYS A 66 12.84 11.22 10.16
N LYS A 67 13.34 11.88 9.12
CA LYS A 67 13.28 13.33 8.86
C LYS A 67 11.99 13.78 8.15
N GLN A 68 11.84 15.08 7.89
CA GLN A 68 10.67 15.66 7.20
C GLN A 68 10.43 15.01 5.81
N ALA A 69 11.49 14.72 5.07
CA ALA A 69 11.42 14.05 3.76
C ALA A 69 10.87 12.60 3.79
N ARG A 70 10.62 12.01 4.97
CA ARG A 70 10.17 10.62 5.08
C ARG A 70 8.86 10.38 4.32
N GLN A 71 7.89 11.27 4.45
CA GLN A 71 6.55 11.03 3.89
C GLN A 71 6.57 11.14 2.37
N SER A 72 7.27 12.13 1.84
CA SER A 72 7.47 12.30 0.41
C SER A 72 8.31 11.14 -0.18
N ALA A 73 9.28 10.61 0.56
CA ALA A 73 10.01 9.40 0.16
C ALA A 73 9.11 8.15 0.13
N LEU A 74 8.17 8.01 1.06
CA LEU A 74 7.18 6.93 1.06
C LEU A 74 6.27 7.02 -0.17
N LYS A 75 5.78 8.23 -0.48
CA LYS A 75 4.99 8.51 -1.68
C LYS A 75 5.73 8.16 -2.96
N VAL A 76 7.02 8.52 -3.08
CA VAL A 76 7.85 8.14 -4.23
C VAL A 76 8.00 6.62 -4.36
N LEU A 77 8.21 5.89 -3.25
CA LEU A 77 8.27 4.43 -3.31
C LEU A 77 6.94 3.81 -3.77
N ASN A 78 5.81 4.37 -3.33
CA ASN A 78 4.50 3.96 -3.82
C ASN A 78 4.45 4.06 -5.36
N HIS A 79 4.68 5.25 -5.92
CA HIS A 79 4.69 5.44 -7.39
C HIS A 79 5.71 4.56 -8.13
N ALA A 80 6.88 4.32 -7.54
CA ALA A 80 7.92 3.49 -8.16
C ALA A 80 7.55 2.00 -8.21
N THR A 81 6.70 1.52 -7.30
CA THR A 81 6.36 0.10 -7.13
C THR A 81 4.97 -0.27 -7.67
N SER A 82 4.14 0.70 -8.07
CA SER A 82 2.77 0.45 -8.54
C SER A 82 2.68 -0.08 -9.97
N GLY A 83 1.91 -1.15 -10.19
CA GLY A 83 1.63 -1.72 -11.51
C GLY A 83 2.77 -2.53 -12.12
N GLU A 84 2.56 -3.08 -13.31
CA GLU A 84 3.50 -4.00 -13.98
C GLU A 84 4.86 -3.37 -14.25
N GLU A 85 4.87 -2.09 -14.62
CA GLU A 85 6.06 -1.29 -14.84
C GLU A 85 6.92 -1.12 -13.55
N GLY A 86 6.40 -1.55 -12.40
CA GLY A 86 7.06 -1.49 -11.09
C GLY A 86 7.73 -2.80 -10.67
N ILE A 87 7.59 -3.89 -11.45
CA ILE A 87 8.09 -5.23 -11.09
C ILE A 87 9.59 -5.24 -10.75
N GLU A 88 10.43 -4.60 -11.57
CA GLU A 88 11.88 -4.53 -11.30
C GLU A 88 12.17 -3.76 -10.00
N ASN A 89 11.43 -2.67 -9.74
CA ASN A 89 11.57 -1.89 -8.51
C ASN A 89 11.11 -2.67 -7.27
N CYS A 90 10.03 -3.43 -7.37
CA CYS A 90 9.53 -4.30 -6.32
C CYS A 90 10.57 -5.35 -5.91
N ASN A 91 11.10 -6.10 -6.88
CA ASN A 91 12.15 -7.09 -6.64
C ASN A 91 13.39 -6.41 -6.04
N LYS A 92 13.82 -5.27 -6.61
CA LYS A 92 14.99 -4.57 -6.10
C LYS A 92 14.82 -4.12 -4.66
N LEU A 93 13.64 -3.61 -4.30
CA LEU A 93 13.33 -3.14 -2.95
C LEU A 93 13.48 -4.26 -1.91
N VAL A 94 13.11 -5.49 -2.25
CA VAL A 94 13.31 -6.67 -1.39
C VAL A 94 14.80 -7.01 -1.27
N GLU A 95 15.54 -7.04 -2.38
CA GLU A 95 16.98 -7.35 -2.40
C GLU A 95 17.80 -6.40 -1.51
N MET A 96 17.48 -5.11 -1.56
CA MET A 96 18.19 -4.07 -0.81
C MET A 96 17.70 -3.90 0.64
N LEU A 97 17.08 -4.95 1.20
CA LEU A 97 16.59 -5.02 2.58
C LEU A 97 15.49 -3.99 2.90
N GLY A 98 14.71 -3.56 1.92
CA GLY A 98 13.60 -2.61 2.08
C GLY A 98 12.54 -3.09 3.06
N LEU A 99 12.35 -4.40 3.21
CA LEU A 99 11.39 -4.97 4.17
C LEU A 99 11.68 -4.57 5.62
N ARG A 100 12.95 -4.38 5.99
CA ARG A 100 13.34 -3.90 7.34
C ARG A 100 12.91 -2.46 7.60
N THR A 101 12.55 -1.72 6.55
CA THR A 101 12.07 -0.34 6.63
C THR A 101 10.55 -0.27 6.49
N ILE A 102 9.95 -1.01 5.56
CA ILE A 102 8.51 -0.98 5.29
C ILE A 102 7.70 -1.58 6.45
N PHE A 103 8.07 -2.74 6.99
CA PHE A 103 7.29 -3.38 8.07
C PHE A 103 7.21 -2.55 9.36
N PRO A 104 8.26 -1.85 9.84
CA PRO A 104 8.11 -0.91 10.93
C PRO A 104 7.12 0.24 10.66
N LEU A 105 7.01 0.70 9.40
CA LEU A 105 6.03 1.73 9.01
C LEU A 105 4.60 1.17 8.94
N PHE A 106 4.46 -0.12 8.62
CA PHE A 106 3.18 -0.84 8.64
C PHE A 106 2.67 -1.06 10.07
N MET A 107 3.57 -1.48 10.97
CA MET A 107 3.24 -1.71 12.38
C MET A 107 2.92 -0.42 13.12
N ARG A 108 3.53 0.71 12.73
CA ARG A 108 3.38 1.98 13.45
C ARG A 108 3.18 3.16 12.53
N THR A 109 1.96 3.65 12.51
CA THR A 109 1.62 4.94 11.92
C THR A 109 2.24 6.08 12.77
N PRO A 110 3.10 6.95 12.22
CA PRO A 110 3.71 8.07 12.97
C PRO A 110 2.63 9.00 13.57
N SER A 111 2.86 9.63 14.73
CA SER A 111 1.85 10.54 15.32
C SER A 111 1.62 11.80 14.47
N LYS A 112 0.44 12.45 14.60
CA LYS A 112 0.08 13.71 13.92
C LYS A 112 1.15 14.80 14.12
N THR A 113 1.75 14.91 15.31
CA THR A 113 2.82 15.89 15.57
C THR A 113 4.08 15.69 14.71
N LYS A 114 4.30 14.46 14.21
CA LYS A 114 5.46 14.10 13.37
C LYS A 114 5.11 14.06 11.87
N ARG A 115 3.83 14.24 11.51
CA ARG A 115 3.34 14.32 10.13
C ARG A 115 2.80 15.72 9.92
N LYS A 116 3.66 16.67 9.56
CA LYS A 116 3.21 18.05 9.32
C LYS A 116 2.29 18.13 8.09
N ASP A 117 2.49 17.23 7.12
CA ASP A 117 1.92 17.36 5.78
C ASP A 117 1.20 16.08 5.29
N THR A 118 0.95 15.09 6.17
CA THR A 118 0.21 13.86 5.82
C THR A 118 -0.68 13.37 6.94
N THR A 119 -1.80 12.76 6.56
CA THR A 119 -2.76 12.15 7.49
C THR A 119 -2.31 10.73 7.88
N PRO A 120 -2.83 10.19 9.00
CA PRO A 120 -2.69 8.76 9.29
C PRO A 120 -3.19 7.85 8.20
N ASP A 121 -4.28 8.23 7.55
CA ASP A 121 -4.90 7.39 6.56
C ASP A 121 -4.07 7.35 5.27
N GLU A 122 -3.49 8.48 4.85
CA GLU A 122 -2.56 8.55 3.71
C GLU A 122 -1.28 7.73 3.94
N HIS A 123 -0.72 7.79 5.16
CA HIS A 123 0.45 6.96 5.51
C HIS A 123 0.11 5.47 5.43
N GLU A 124 -1.02 5.07 6.03
CA GLU A 124 -1.48 3.68 6.02
C GLU A 124 -1.76 3.21 4.60
N GLU A 125 -2.40 4.04 3.78
CA GLU A 125 -2.64 3.79 2.37
C GLU A 125 -1.33 3.52 1.61
N HIS A 126 -0.37 4.45 1.65
CA HIS A 126 0.89 4.28 0.93
C HIS A 126 1.64 3.01 1.35
N VAL A 127 1.67 2.69 2.66
CA VAL A 127 2.33 1.46 3.12
C VAL A 127 1.59 0.21 2.66
N CYS A 128 0.26 0.19 2.73
CA CYS A 128 -0.55 -0.95 2.28
C CYS A 128 -0.44 -1.13 0.77
N THR A 129 -0.44 -0.06 -0.01
CA THR A 129 -0.25 -0.12 -1.46
C THR A 129 1.12 -0.69 -1.81
N ILE A 130 2.20 -0.22 -1.17
CA ILE A 130 3.55 -0.78 -1.40
C ILE A 130 3.57 -2.28 -1.06
N LEU A 131 3.03 -2.70 0.09
CA LEU A 131 3.01 -4.11 0.48
C LEU A 131 2.18 -4.99 -0.49
N SER A 132 1.01 -4.49 -0.91
CA SER A 132 0.16 -5.17 -1.90
C SER A 132 0.89 -5.30 -3.25
N SER A 133 1.52 -4.22 -3.74
CA SER A 133 2.32 -4.25 -4.97
C SER A 133 3.50 -5.21 -4.88
N LEU A 134 4.18 -5.27 -3.72
CA LEU A 134 5.28 -6.21 -3.50
C LEU A 134 4.81 -7.67 -3.57
N LEU A 135 3.67 -8.01 -2.96
CA LEU A 135 3.10 -9.36 -3.00
C LEU A 135 2.64 -9.75 -4.41
N ALA A 136 2.08 -8.81 -5.17
CA ALA A 136 1.62 -9.03 -6.53
C ALA A 136 2.78 -9.19 -7.54
N ALA A 137 3.80 -8.34 -7.45
CA ALA A 137 4.80 -8.14 -8.51
C ALA A 137 6.15 -8.85 -8.28
N CYS A 138 6.47 -9.26 -7.04
CA CYS A 138 7.75 -9.91 -6.77
C CYS A 138 7.83 -11.33 -7.33
N SER A 139 9.05 -11.77 -7.67
CA SER A 139 9.33 -13.17 -7.95
C SER A 139 8.94 -14.07 -6.77
N GLU A 140 8.71 -15.36 -7.02
CA GLU A 140 8.25 -16.30 -5.98
C GLU A 140 9.16 -16.30 -4.75
N THR A 141 10.48 -16.31 -4.95
CA THR A 141 11.46 -16.27 -3.85
C THR A 141 11.38 -14.99 -3.02
N HIS A 142 11.14 -13.84 -3.66
CA HIS A 142 10.97 -12.56 -2.96
C HIS A 142 9.60 -12.47 -2.29
N ARG A 143 8.55 -12.99 -2.92
CA ARG A 143 7.20 -13.10 -2.37
C ARG A 143 7.18 -13.97 -1.11
N GLU A 144 7.84 -15.13 -1.13
CA GLU A 144 8.02 -15.98 0.07
C GLU A 144 8.68 -15.22 1.21
N ARG A 145 9.75 -14.44 0.94
CA ARG A 145 10.40 -13.61 1.97
C ARG A 145 9.45 -12.58 2.56
N ILE A 146 8.56 -12.00 1.77
CA ILE A 146 7.55 -11.05 2.25
C ILE A 146 6.52 -11.78 3.12
N ILE A 147 6.00 -12.92 2.67
CA ILE A 147 5.00 -13.69 3.42
C ILE A 147 5.59 -14.19 4.75
N GLN A 148 6.86 -14.60 4.78
CA GLN A 148 7.55 -15.01 6.01
C GLN A 148 7.62 -13.89 7.06
N LYS A 149 7.60 -12.61 6.66
CA LYS A 149 7.51 -11.49 7.61
C LYS A 149 6.21 -11.52 8.42
N PHE A 150 5.14 -12.13 7.92
CA PHE A 150 3.86 -12.28 8.63
C PHE A 150 3.83 -13.46 9.62
N VAL A 151 4.87 -14.29 9.65
CA VAL A 151 5.05 -15.36 10.66
C VAL A 151 5.79 -14.86 11.90
N GLU A 152 6.65 -13.85 11.73
CA GLU A 152 7.45 -13.30 12.82
C GLU A 152 6.60 -12.80 14.00
N HIS A 153 7.16 -12.96 15.21
CA HIS A 153 6.58 -12.46 16.47
C HIS A 153 5.11 -12.84 16.65
N GLU A 154 4.81 -14.15 16.59
CA GLU A 154 3.46 -14.69 16.81
C GLU A 154 2.40 -14.08 15.89
N HIS A 155 2.76 -13.84 14.62
CA HIS A 155 1.88 -13.28 13.61
C HIS A 155 1.40 -11.84 13.89
N GLU A 156 2.17 -11.01 14.61
CA GLU A 156 1.76 -9.63 14.95
C GLU A 156 1.41 -8.76 13.71
N LYS A 157 1.93 -9.11 12.53
CA LYS A 157 1.64 -8.40 11.27
C LYS A 157 0.27 -8.79 10.72
N VAL A 158 -0.16 -10.03 10.94
CA VAL A 158 -1.53 -10.47 10.65
C VAL A 158 -2.50 -9.72 11.57
N ASP A 159 -2.17 -9.62 12.86
CA ASP A 159 -2.96 -8.86 13.83
C ASP A 159 -3.15 -7.40 13.39
N ARG A 160 -2.05 -6.75 12.98
CA ARG A 160 -2.06 -5.39 12.47
C ARG A 160 -2.87 -5.26 11.17
N ALA A 161 -2.71 -6.20 10.24
CA ALA A 161 -3.48 -6.21 9.00
C ALA A 161 -4.99 -6.32 9.26
N ILE A 162 -5.41 -7.19 10.19
CA ILE A 162 -6.80 -7.34 10.59
C ILE A 162 -7.31 -6.09 11.32
N GLU A 163 -6.52 -5.49 12.21
CA GLU A 163 -6.88 -4.23 12.87
C GLU A 163 -7.18 -3.12 11.85
N LEU A 164 -6.28 -2.93 10.89
CA LEU A 164 -6.47 -1.97 9.81
C LEU A 164 -7.67 -2.34 8.93
N PHE A 165 -7.82 -3.61 8.57
CA PHE A 165 -8.93 -4.08 7.76
C PHE A 165 -10.27 -3.73 8.41
N LEU A 166 -10.42 -3.98 9.71
CA LEU A 166 -11.64 -3.64 10.45
C LEU A 166 -11.86 -2.12 10.55
N LYS A 167 -10.80 -1.35 10.80
CA LYS A 167 -10.85 0.12 10.78
C LYS A 167 -11.41 0.66 9.46
N TYR A 168 -10.86 0.21 8.33
CA TYR A 168 -11.28 0.70 7.01
C TYR A 168 -12.63 0.13 6.57
N LYS A 169 -12.96 -1.12 6.94
CA LYS A 169 -14.29 -1.69 6.73
C LYS A 169 -15.37 -0.86 7.43
N GLU A 170 -15.15 -0.50 8.69
CA GLU A 170 -16.07 0.36 9.42
C GLU A 170 -16.16 1.77 8.80
N LYS A 171 -15.04 2.34 8.34
CA LYS A 171 -15.00 3.64 7.66
C LYS A 171 -15.88 3.64 6.40
N VAL A 172 -15.74 2.63 5.54
CA VAL A 172 -16.55 2.46 4.32
C VAL A 172 -18.02 2.27 4.66
N GLN A 173 -18.35 1.39 5.62
CA GLN A 173 -19.74 1.16 6.05
C GLN A 173 -20.42 2.44 6.57
N ARG A 174 -19.70 3.26 7.34
CA ARG A 174 -20.21 4.55 7.83
C ARG A 174 -20.45 5.52 6.68
N PHE A 175 -19.57 5.54 5.69
CA PHE A 175 -19.74 6.36 4.49
C PHE A 175 -20.97 5.94 3.69
N GLU A 176 -21.13 4.65 3.40
CA GLU A 176 -22.30 4.11 2.69
C GLU A 176 -23.62 4.40 3.41
N LEU A 177 -23.65 4.22 4.74
CA LEU A 177 -24.83 4.54 5.54
C LEU A 177 -25.18 6.02 5.50
N LYS A 178 -24.17 6.91 5.55
CA LYS A 178 -24.37 8.36 5.44
C LYS A 178 -24.93 8.73 4.07
N LYS A 179 -24.35 8.17 3.00
CA LYS A 179 -24.80 8.41 1.62
C LYS A 179 -26.25 7.97 1.42
N LYS A 180 -26.61 6.77 1.91
CA LYS A 180 -27.98 6.24 1.85
C LYS A 180 -29.01 7.09 2.61
N ARG A 181 -28.63 7.69 3.73
CA ARG A 181 -29.51 8.62 4.47
C ARG A 181 -29.74 9.91 3.70
N LEU A 182 -28.69 10.47 3.12
CA LEU A 182 -28.78 11.70 2.33
C LEU A 182 -29.64 11.52 1.07
N SER A 183 -29.55 10.38 0.39
CA SER A 183 -30.42 10.10 -0.77
C SER A 183 -31.89 9.92 -0.37
N GLN A 184 -32.16 9.28 0.77
CA GLN A 184 -33.51 9.17 1.32
C GLN A 184 -34.10 10.53 1.70
N GLU A 185 -33.31 11.42 2.29
CA GLU A 185 -33.73 12.78 2.66
C GLU A 185 -33.96 13.68 1.43
N ALA A 186 -33.16 13.51 0.37
CA ALA A 186 -33.27 14.30 -0.87
C ALA A 186 -34.44 13.87 -1.77
N GLY A 187 -35.09 12.74 -1.49
CA GLY A 187 -36.18 12.20 -2.33
C GLY A 187 -35.75 11.83 -3.75
N THR A 188 -34.44 11.69 -4.00
CA THR A 188 -33.89 11.30 -5.30
C THR A 188 -34.02 9.79 -5.48
N SER A 189 -34.52 9.35 -6.63
CA SER A 189 -34.51 7.93 -7.01
C SER A 189 -33.08 7.47 -7.30
N SER A 190 -32.72 6.25 -6.89
CA SER A 190 -31.43 5.57 -7.18
C SER A 190 -31.11 5.34 -8.67
N ALA A 191 -31.87 5.96 -9.57
CA ALA A 191 -31.74 5.85 -11.03
C ALA A 191 -30.79 6.90 -11.62
N ASP A 192 -30.33 7.86 -10.82
CA ASP A 192 -29.34 8.90 -11.19
C ASP A 192 -27.96 8.62 -10.56
N ASP A 193 -27.80 7.45 -9.91
CA ASP A 193 -26.53 7.00 -9.34
C ASP A 193 -25.62 6.50 -10.46
N ASP A 194 -24.63 7.32 -10.81
CA ASP A 194 -23.50 6.91 -11.64
C ASP A 194 -22.64 5.91 -10.84
N PRO A 195 -22.66 4.61 -11.19
CA PRO A 195 -21.98 3.57 -10.42
C PRO A 195 -20.46 3.79 -10.37
N ASP A 196 -19.87 4.39 -11.40
CA ASP A 196 -18.44 4.70 -11.46
C ASP A 196 -18.10 5.81 -10.46
N ARG A 197 -18.92 6.87 -10.45
CA ARG A 197 -18.79 7.95 -9.46
C ARG A 197 -18.97 7.43 -8.03
N ASP A 198 -19.94 6.56 -7.83
CA ASP A 198 -20.19 5.92 -6.54
C ASP A 198 -18.99 5.11 -6.04
N TYR A 199 -18.36 4.36 -6.94
CA TYR A 199 -17.16 3.60 -6.64
C TYR A 199 -15.97 4.52 -6.33
N LEU A 200 -15.75 5.58 -7.12
CA LEU A 200 -14.72 6.59 -6.87
C LEU A 200 -14.90 7.26 -5.49
N ASP A 201 -16.12 7.63 -5.14
CA ASP A 201 -16.44 8.20 -3.83
C ASP A 201 -16.10 7.21 -2.70
N LYS A 202 -16.39 5.91 -2.87
CA LYS A 202 -16.02 4.89 -1.88
C LYS A 202 -14.51 4.74 -1.77
N LEU A 203 -13.76 4.79 -2.88
CA LEU A 203 -12.29 4.73 -2.89
C LEU A 203 -11.69 5.85 -2.04
N ASP A 204 -12.14 7.09 -2.24
CA ASP A 204 -11.72 8.26 -1.46
C ASP A 204 -12.07 8.13 0.03
N ASN A 205 -13.14 7.38 0.34
CA ASN A 205 -13.59 7.14 1.71
C ASN A 205 -13.02 5.86 2.35
N GLY A 206 -11.96 5.30 1.76
CA GLY A 206 -11.15 4.26 2.38
C GLY A 206 -11.33 2.86 1.79
N LEU A 207 -12.19 2.69 0.77
CA LEU A 207 -12.31 1.42 0.06
C LEU A 207 -10.99 1.03 -0.59
N TYR A 208 -10.22 1.98 -1.11
CA TYR A 208 -8.93 1.70 -1.75
C TYR A 208 -7.97 1.01 -0.76
N THR A 209 -7.81 1.56 0.44
CA THR A 209 -6.95 0.94 1.47
C THR A 209 -7.52 -0.39 1.96
N LEU A 210 -8.85 -0.51 2.07
CA LEU A 210 -9.52 -1.76 2.44
C LEU A 210 -9.23 -2.89 1.41
N GLN A 211 -9.30 -2.58 0.12
CA GLN A 211 -8.98 -3.53 -0.96
C GLN A 211 -7.50 -3.94 -0.90
N ARG A 212 -6.57 -3.01 -0.68
CA ARG A 212 -5.14 -3.35 -0.51
C ARG A 212 -4.92 -4.30 0.66
N LEU A 213 -5.60 -4.07 1.79
CA LEU A 213 -5.53 -4.94 2.96
C LEU A 213 -6.16 -6.32 2.69
N ALA A 214 -7.27 -6.38 1.97
CA ALA A 214 -7.90 -7.64 1.59
C ALA A 214 -6.98 -8.49 0.71
N LEU A 215 -6.32 -7.88 -0.27
CA LEU A 215 -5.31 -8.53 -1.12
C LEU A 215 -4.12 -9.04 -0.31
N ILE A 216 -3.57 -8.21 0.61
CA ILE A 216 -2.47 -8.62 1.50
C ILE A 216 -2.87 -9.83 2.34
N LEU A 217 -4.05 -9.79 2.97
CA LEU A 217 -4.54 -10.89 3.80
C LEU A 217 -4.80 -12.15 2.96
N GLY A 218 -5.32 -12.01 1.74
CA GLY A 218 -5.51 -13.11 0.80
C GLY A 218 -4.20 -13.77 0.39
N ASP A 219 -3.22 -12.99 -0.07
CA ASP A 219 -1.88 -13.46 -0.44
C ASP A 219 -1.19 -14.20 0.73
N VAL A 220 -1.30 -13.66 1.95
CA VAL A 220 -0.69 -14.26 3.15
C VAL A 220 -1.42 -15.53 3.61
N ALA A 221 -2.76 -15.56 3.56
CA ALA A 221 -3.55 -16.73 3.92
C ALA A 221 -3.35 -17.89 2.94
N VAL A 222 -3.24 -17.58 1.65
CA VAL A 222 -2.90 -18.55 0.60
C VAL A 222 -1.46 -19.04 0.73
N GLY A 223 -0.53 -18.16 1.13
CA GLY A 223 0.88 -18.50 1.24
C GLY A 223 1.22 -19.39 2.43
N ILE A 224 0.67 -19.12 3.62
CA ILE A 224 1.01 -19.84 4.85
C ILE A 224 -0.22 -20.12 5.71
N GLU A 225 -0.45 -21.41 6.00
CA GLU A 225 -1.59 -21.89 6.79
C GLU A 225 -1.66 -21.30 8.20
N SER A 226 -0.53 -21.15 8.91
CA SER A 226 -0.55 -20.55 10.26
C SER A 226 -1.05 -19.10 10.25
N CYS A 227 -0.75 -18.35 9.19
CA CYS A 227 -1.26 -16.99 9.03
C CYS A 227 -2.76 -16.98 8.72
N ARG A 228 -3.25 -17.93 7.89
CA ARG A 228 -4.69 -18.16 7.66
C ARG A 228 -5.42 -18.44 8.97
N MET A 229 -4.95 -19.42 9.75
CA MET A 229 -5.56 -19.78 11.04
C MET A 229 -5.60 -18.59 12.01
N ARG A 230 -4.54 -17.76 12.01
CA ARG A 230 -4.51 -16.52 12.82
C ARG A 230 -5.58 -15.53 12.38
N ALA A 231 -5.68 -15.27 11.07
CA ALA A 231 -6.67 -14.35 10.51
C ALA A 231 -8.10 -14.81 10.79
N GLU A 232 -8.40 -16.10 10.59
CA GLU A 232 -9.70 -16.71 10.90
C GLU A 232 -10.06 -16.55 12.37
N LYS A 233 -9.14 -16.89 13.28
CA LYS A 233 -9.36 -16.74 14.72
C LYS A 233 -9.70 -15.29 15.07
N LEU A 234 -9.00 -14.32 14.49
CA LEU A 234 -9.27 -12.90 14.76
C LEU A 234 -10.61 -12.44 14.20
N PHE A 235 -11.01 -12.89 13.00
CA PHE A 235 -12.32 -12.60 12.46
C PHE A 235 -13.44 -13.22 13.29
N GLN A 236 -13.28 -14.47 13.74
CA GLN A 236 -14.23 -15.14 14.63
C GLN A 236 -14.40 -14.37 15.95
N MET A 237 -13.29 -13.96 16.58
CA MET A 237 -13.31 -13.23 17.85
C MET A 237 -13.90 -11.83 17.74
N LYS A 238 -13.67 -11.11 16.63
CA LYS A 238 -14.06 -9.70 16.49
C LYS A 238 -15.38 -9.47 15.74
N MET A 239 -15.83 -10.43 14.94
CA MET A 239 -16.94 -10.26 14.00
C MET A 239 -17.95 -11.41 14.05
N SER A 240 -18.19 -11.98 15.24
CA SER A 240 -19.26 -12.96 15.48
C SER A 240 -19.23 -14.19 14.56
N ASN A 241 -18.09 -14.88 14.51
CA ASN A 241 -17.88 -16.12 13.72
C ASN A 241 -17.87 -15.97 12.18
N ASN A 242 -17.56 -14.79 11.64
CA ASN A 242 -17.33 -14.66 10.20
C ASN A 242 -16.10 -15.46 9.76
N ARG A 243 -16.26 -16.22 8.67
CA ARG A 243 -15.20 -16.95 7.97
C ARG A 243 -14.30 -15.97 7.19
N LEU A 244 -13.12 -16.44 6.80
CA LEU A 244 -12.16 -15.60 6.08
C LEU A 244 -12.65 -15.27 4.66
N ASP A 245 -13.21 -16.25 3.95
CA ASP A 245 -13.81 -16.09 2.62
C ASP A 245 -14.93 -15.05 2.63
N SER A 246 -15.87 -15.15 3.58
CA SER A 246 -17.00 -14.21 3.68
C SER A 246 -16.57 -12.77 3.99
N MET A 247 -15.36 -12.59 4.52
CA MET A 247 -14.81 -11.28 4.83
C MET A 247 -13.99 -10.70 3.68
N LEU A 248 -13.18 -11.52 3.00
CA LEU A 248 -12.24 -11.06 1.98
C LEU A 248 -12.82 -11.13 0.56
N VAL A 249 -13.46 -12.23 0.19
CA VAL A 249 -13.88 -12.50 -1.21
C VAL A 249 -14.78 -11.41 -1.77
N PRO A 250 -15.82 -10.90 -1.06
CA PRO A 250 -16.66 -9.83 -1.61
C PRO A 250 -15.89 -8.55 -1.97
N ILE A 251 -14.88 -8.19 -1.17
CA ILE A 251 -14.06 -6.99 -1.38
C ILE A 251 -13.07 -7.22 -2.53
N ILE A 252 -12.47 -8.42 -2.59
CA ILE A 252 -11.53 -8.80 -3.64
C ILE A 252 -12.26 -8.93 -4.98
N GLN A 253 -13.49 -9.44 -4.99
CA GLN A 253 -14.34 -9.51 -6.18
C GLN A 253 -14.74 -8.11 -6.65
N GLU A 254 -15.21 -7.22 -5.76
CA GLU A 254 -15.50 -5.82 -6.12
C GLU A 254 -14.25 -5.13 -6.69
N TYR A 255 -13.06 -5.39 -6.13
CA TYR A 255 -11.81 -4.91 -6.73
C TYR A 255 -11.59 -5.47 -8.14
N CYS A 256 -11.76 -6.78 -8.32
CA CYS A 256 -11.56 -7.46 -9.61
C CYS A 256 -12.53 -6.96 -10.69
N ASP A 257 -13.79 -6.75 -10.34
CA ASP A 257 -14.85 -6.29 -11.24
C ASP A 257 -14.62 -4.85 -11.73
N ASN A 258 -13.88 -4.05 -10.95
CA ASN A 258 -13.54 -2.66 -11.26
C ASN A 258 -12.11 -2.49 -11.81
N LEU A 259 -11.42 -3.58 -12.16
CA LEU A 259 -10.17 -3.51 -12.91
C LEU A 259 -10.46 -3.18 -14.37
N GLY A 260 -9.73 -2.20 -14.92
CA GLY A 260 -9.85 -1.84 -16.34
C GLY A 260 -9.42 -2.98 -17.28
N ASP A 261 -9.88 -2.92 -18.53
CA ASP A 261 -9.67 -3.97 -19.55
C ASP A 261 -8.19 -4.33 -19.77
N ASP A 262 -7.29 -3.36 -19.59
CA ASP A 262 -5.84 -3.55 -19.76
C ASP A 262 -5.16 -4.30 -18.60
N ALA A 263 -5.88 -4.62 -17.51
CA ALA A 263 -5.33 -5.22 -16.30
C ALA A 263 -5.50 -6.76 -16.23
N THR A 264 -5.43 -7.45 -17.38
CA THR A 264 -5.73 -8.90 -17.49
C THR A 264 -4.88 -9.76 -16.55
N LEU A 265 -3.58 -9.48 -16.40
CA LEU A 265 -2.70 -10.26 -15.53
C LEU A 265 -3.08 -10.15 -14.06
N GLU A 266 -3.49 -8.96 -13.61
CA GLU A 266 -3.94 -8.75 -12.24
C GLU A 266 -5.31 -9.41 -12.01
N GLN A 267 -6.24 -9.32 -12.98
CA GLN A 267 -7.52 -10.03 -12.92
C GLN A 267 -7.32 -11.55 -12.75
N GLU A 268 -6.46 -12.16 -13.58
CA GLU A 268 -6.16 -13.60 -13.48
C GLU A 268 -5.55 -13.97 -12.12
N ARG A 269 -4.60 -13.18 -11.62
CA ARG A 269 -3.97 -13.38 -10.30
C ARG A 269 -5.01 -13.36 -9.19
N VAL A 270 -5.91 -12.38 -9.23
CA VAL A 270 -6.94 -12.17 -8.21
C VAL A 270 -7.99 -13.29 -8.24
N LEU A 271 -8.45 -13.69 -9.43
CA LEU A 271 -9.39 -14.81 -9.57
C LEU A 271 -8.79 -16.13 -9.09
N MET A 272 -7.49 -16.36 -9.34
CA MET A 272 -6.78 -17.51 -8.76
C MET A 272 -6.68 -17.44 -7.24
N MET A 273 -6.49 -16.24 -6.67
CA MET A 273 -6.50 -16.04 -5.22
C MET A 273 -7.87 -16.38 -4.62
N ILE A 274 -8.96 -15.90 -5.22
CA ILE A 274 -10.33 -16.19 -4.77
C ILE A 274 -10.58 -17.70 -4.76
N LYS A 275 -10.28 -18.40 -5.87
CA LYS A 275 -10.44 -19.87 -5.95
C LYS A 275 -9.67 -20.60 -4.85
N LYS A 276 -8.45 -20.17 -4.54
CA LYS A 276 -7.65 -20.77 -3.46
C LYS A 276 -8.26 -20.49 -2.08
N ILE A 277 -8.81 -19.30 -1.85
CA ILE A 277 -9.50 -18.96 -0.60
C ILE A 277 -10.76 -19.82 -0.42
N ASP A 278 -11.55 -19.98 -1.48
CA ASP A 278 -12.78 -20.78 -1.43
C ASP A 278 -12.47 -22.26 -1.14
N SER A 279 -11.39 -22.79 -1.74
CA SER A 279 -10.93 -24.17 -1.52
C SER A 279 -10.49 -24.49 -0.08
N PHE A 280 -10.37 -23.50 0.81
CA PHE A 280 -10.08 -23.74 2.22
C PHE A 280 -11.23 -24.45 2.96
N TYR A 281 -12.43 -24.42 2.39
CA TYR A 281 -13.67 -24.87 3.03
C TYR A 281 -14.45 -25.88 2.20
N GLU A 282 -13.87 -26.37 1.10
CA GLU A 282 -14.34 -27.54 0.34
C GLU A 282 -13.85 -28.83 1.01
#